data_AF-A0A161VXI6-F1
#
_entry.id   AF-A0A161VXI6-F1
#
_cell.length_a   1.000
_cell.length_b   1.000
_cell.length_c   1.000
_cell.angle_alpha   90.00
_cell.angle_beta   90.00
_cell.angle_gamma   90.00
#
_symmetry.space_group_name_H-M   'P 1'
#
loop_
_entity.id
_entity.type
_entity.pdbx_description
1 polymer ?
#
loop_
_entity_poly.entity_id
_entity_poly.type
_entity_poly.pdbx_seq_one_letter_code
_entity_poly.pdbx_strand_id
1 'polypeptide(L)'
;MADRKGGKILDPKDSDLRSDQTNTLRLQPLSSRPSFVLNNTSEHSAPFGFLAHIFSMAPFDFIAEQNVRDARLAFARSLIEMKEDIVAFVDKRLGWNGTGYYDGFLKGSFNISLVVQRADSEEHVIICFPVPGNIHEPWRDEKVENKVMVMRHLRDLTSIPVPLVRDWGLTENSPQHLGPFIIMDFVEGQDLSDLLQQPTENKEDAIVLDPDVNNAKLDFVYG
;
A
#
# COMPACT_ATOMS: atom_id res chain seq x y z
N MET A 1 0.22 -68.02 -7.83
CA MET A 1 -0.02 -67.57 -6.44
C MET A 1 0.02 -66.04 -6.50
N ALA A 2 -1.05 -65.25 -6.68
CA ALA A 2 -2.31 -65.11 -5.91
C ALA A 2 -1.99 -64.96 -4.40
N ASP A 3 -2.27 -63.88 -3.66
CA ASP A 3 -3.37 -62.88 -3.60
C ASP A 3 -2.78 -61.46 -3.32
N ARG A 4 -3.30 -60.27 -3.69
CA ARG A 4 -4.63 -59.60 -3.78
C ARG A 4 -5.37 -59.29 -2.44
N LYS A 5 -5.42 -58.00 -2.07
CA LYS A 5 -6.54 -57.17 -1.52
C LYS A 5 -5.94 -55.84 -1.03
N GLY A 6 -6.22 -54.66 -1.59
CA GLY A 6 -7.50 -53.92 -1.65
C GLY A 6 -7.41 -52.78 -0.61
N GLY A 7 -7.35 -51.48 -0.90
CA GLY A 7 -8.07 -50.68 -1.89
C GLY A 7 -9.26 -50.01 -1.21
N LYS A 8 -9.13 -48.75 -0.76
CA LYS A 8 -10.26 -47.83 -0.55
C LYS A 8 -9.87 -46.40 -0.92
N ILE A 9 -10.32 -46.05 -2.12
CA ILE A 9 -10.57 -44.70 -2.63
C ILE A 9 -11.80 -44.16 -1.89
N LEU A 10 -11.76 -42.90 -1.47
CA LEU A 10 -12.94 -42.14 -1.05
C LEU A 10 -13.14 -41.07 -2.12
N ASP A 11 -14.22 -41.20 -2.88
CA ASP A 11 -14.71 -40.20 -3.81
C ASP A 11 -16.06 -39.64 -3.32
N PRO A 12 -16.43 -38.41 -3.73
CA PRO A 12 -17.44 -37.56 -3.09
C PRO A 12 -18.82 -37.76 -3.71
N LYS A 13 -19.88 -37.69 -2.87
CA LYS A 13 -21.19 -37.05 -3.13
C LYS A 13 -22.24 -37.45 -2.10
N ASP A 14 -23.26 -36.59 -2.02
CA ASP A 14 -24.55 -36.66 -1.34
C ASP A 14 -24.57 -36.14 0.11
N SER A 15 -25.01 -34.90 0.38
CA SER A 15 -26.38 -34.32 0.28
C SER A 15 -26.82 -34.05 1.74
N ASP A 16 -27.48 -32.99 2.17
CA ASP A 16 -28.08 -31.82 1.54
C ASP A 16 -28.58 -30.88 2.66
N LEU A 17 -28.93 -29.63 2.30
CA LEU A 17 -29.93 -28.75 2.93
C LEU A 17 -29.68 -28.05 4.28
N ARG A 18 -29.37 -26.74 4.20
CA ARG A 18 -30.31 -25.67 4.65
C ARG A 18 -29.89 -24.26 4.20
N SER A 19 -30.61 -23.78 3.19
CA SER A 19 -31.30 -22.47 3.09
C SER A 19 -30.50 -21.19 3.36
N ASP A 20 -30.14 -20.42 2.33
CA ASP A 20 -30.99 -19.42 1.65
C ASP A 20 -31.00 -18.07 2.40
N GLN A 21 -30.25 -17.09 1.88
CA GLN A 21 -30.72 -15.72 1.66
C GLN A 21 -29.90 -15.11 0.52
N THR A 22 -30.46 -15.19 -0.68
CA THR A 22 -30.10 -14.34 -1.81
C THR A 22 -30.69 -12.95 -1.57
N ASN A 23 -29.88 -11.89 -1.60
CA ASN A 23 -30.41 -10.53 -1.71
C ASN A 23 -29.94 -9.92 -3.03
N THR A 24 -30.90 -9.77 -3.93
CA THR A 24 -30.76 -9.32 -5.30
C THR A 24 -30.91 -7.81 -5.32
N LEU A 25 -29.82 -7.06 -5.54
CA LEU A 25 -29.91 -5.63 -5.85
C LEU A 25 -30.02 -5.46 -7.37
N ARG A 26 -31.26 -5.28 -7.81
CA ARG A 26 -31.62 -4.87 -9.18
C ARG A 26 -30.98 -3.51 -9.49
N LEU A 27 -30.23 -3.47 -10.59
CA LEU A 27 -29.84 -2.23 -11.27
C LEU A 27 -31.09 -1.62 -11.94
N GLN A 28 -31.42 -0.38 -11.59
CA GLN A 28 -32.36 0.46 -12.35
C GLN A 28 -31.57 1.41 -13.26
N PRO A 29 -32.00 1.65 -14.51
CA PRO A 29 -31.33 2.57 -15.42
C PRO A 29 -31.65 4.03 -15.05
N LEU A 30 -30.61 4.85 -14.92
CA LEU A 30 -30.73 6.28 -14.62
C LEU A 30 -31.22 7.03 -15.88
N SER A 31 -32.49 7.44 -15.89
CA SER A 31 -33.06 8.32 -16.91
C SER A 31 -32.93 9.79 -16.53
N SER A 32 -32.59 10.59 -17.54
CA SER A 32 -32.97 12.01 -17.71
C SER A 32 -32.21 13.07 -16.91
N ARG A 33 -31.27 13.73 -17.62
CA ARG A 33 -30.68 15.04 -17.29
C ARG A 33 -31.76 16.12 -17.20
N PRO A 34 -31.68 17.08 -16.26
CA PRO A 34 -32.29 18.38 -16.43
C PRO A 34 -31.26 19.41 -16.89
N SER A 35 -31.59 20.08 -18.00
CA SER A 35 -30.89 21.24 -18.55
C SER A 35 -31.07 22.45 -17.64
N PHE A 36 -29.99 23.04 -17.15
CA PHE A 36 -30.05 24.33 -16.45
C PHE A 36 -29.89 25.48 -17.45
N VAL A 37 -30.93 26.29 -17.57
CA VAL A 37 -30.99 27.51 -18.38
C VAL A 37 -30.41 28.66 -17.55
N LEU A 38 -29.40 29.36 -18.09
CA LEU A 38 -28.91 30.62 -17.55
C LEU A 38 -29.90 31.74 -17.90
N ASN A 39 -30.55 32.33 -16.90
CA ASN A 39 -31.21 33.62 -17.05
C ASN A 39 -30.33 34.70 -16.39
N ASN A 40 -29.82 35.60 -17.22
CA ASN A 40 -29.26 36.88 -16.82
C ASN A 40 -30.40 37.87 -16.55
N THR A 41 -30.41 38.47 -15.36
CA THR A 41 -31.05 39.76 -15.13
C THR A 41 -30.27 40.54 -14.07
N SER A 42 -29.84 41.73 -14.46
CA SER A 42 -29.20 42.77 -13.66
C SER A 42 -30.19 43.44 -12.70
N GLU A 43 -29.76 43.83 -11.51
CA GLU A 43 -29.74 45.25 -11.05
C GLU A 43 -29.30 45.41 -9.57
N HIS A 44 -28.73 46.60 -9.32
CA HIS A 44 -28.06 47.10 -8.12
C HIS A 44 -28.95 47.24 -6.86
N SER A 45 -28.42 46.93 -5.67
CA SER A 45 -28.07 47.93 -4.62
C SER A 45 -27.62 47.26 -3.31
N ALA A 46 -26.51 47.75 -2.75
CA ALA A 46 -26.11 47.62 -1.35
C ALA A 46 -26.66 48.86 -0.58
N PRO A 47 -26.71 48.95 0.78
CA PRO A 47 -25.75 48.38 1.74
C PRO A 47 -26.33 47.87 3.07
N PHE A 48 -25.57 47.09 3.83
CA PHE A 48 -25.28 47.28 5.26
C PHE A 48 -24.28 46.18 5.69
N GLY A 49 -23.16 46.60 6.28
CA GLY A 49 -22.02 45.74 6.55
C GLY A 49 -22.11 44.91 7.83
N PHE A 50 -21.01 44.17 8.02
CA PHE A 50 -20.54 43.51 9.24
C PHE A 50 -20.86 42.02 9.42
N LEU A 51 -20.11 41.14 8.72
CA LEU A 51 -19.18 40.18 9.36
C LEU A 51 -18.36 39.45 8.27
N ALA A 52 -17.16 39.97 7.96
CA ALA A 52 -16.15 39.24 7.20
C ALA A 52 -15.21 38.53 8.17
N HIS A 53 -15.33 37.21 8.29
CA HIS A 53 -14.25 36.22 8.23
C HIS A 53 -14.66 34.89 8.89
N ILE A 54 -15.25 34.04 8.06
CA ILE A 54 -15.05 32.58 8.11
C ILE A 54 -14.98 32.15 6.65
N PHE A 55 -13.87 32.52 6.00
CA PHE A 55 -13.61 32.17 4.62
C PHE A 55 -12.88 30.82 4.60
N SER A 56 -13.61 29.80 4.15
CA SER A 56 -13.16 28.82 3.14
C SER A 56 -11.79 28.17 3.33
N MET A 57 -11.78 26.93 3.83
CA MET A 57 -10.62 26.03 3.74
C MET A 57 -10.98 24.54 3.53
N ALA A 58 -12.13 24.19 2.94
CA ALA A 58 -12.54 22.76 2.93
C ALA A 58 -13.43 22.24 1.77
N PRO A 59 -13.22 22.65 0.49
CA PRO A 59 -13.64 21.79 -0.63
C PRO A 59 -12.47 21.24 -1.45
N PHE A 60 -11.45 22.06 -1.74
CA PHE A 60 -10.31 21.66 -2.56
C PHE A 60 -9.42 20.65 -1.83
N ASP A 61 -9.13 20.89 -0.55
CA ASP A 61 -8.33 19.98 0.27
C ASP A 61 -9.02 18.61 0.40
N PHE A 62 -10.34 18.59 0.62
CA PHE A 62 -11.12 17.35 0.67
C PHE A 62 -11.11 16.59 -0.66
N ILE A 63 -11.27 17.27 -1.80
CA ILE A 63 -11.21 16.64 -3.13
C ILE A 63 -9.80 16.14 -3.43
N ALA A 64 -8.76 16.92 -3.10
CA ALA A 64 -7.37 16.54 -3.30
C ALA A 64 -7.01 15.32 -2.44
N GLU A 65 -7.40 15.31 -1.17
CA GLU A 65 -7.22 14.18 -0.25
C GLU A 65 -7.97 12.93 -0.74
N GLN A 66 -9.21 13.07 -1.21
CA GLN A 66 -9.98 11.96 -1.75
C GLN A 66 -9.31 11.38 -3.01
N ASN A 67 -8.89 12.23 -3.94
CA ASN A 67 -8.20 11.80 -5.16
C ASN A 67 -6.88 11.08 -4.84
N VAL A 68 -6.12 11.54 -3.85
CA VAL A 68 -4.89 10.89 -3.38
C VAL A 68 -5.19 9.53 -2.76
N ARG A 69 -6.23 9.41 -1.93
CA ARG A 69 -6.64 8.12 -1.35
C ARG A 69 -7.06 7.12 -2.42
N ASP A 70 -7.85 7.55 -3.39
CA ASP A 70 -8.35 6.70 -4.46
C ASP A 70 -7.20 6.27 -5.40
N ALA A 71 -6.31 7.19 -5.77
CA ALA A 71 -5.11 6.88 -6.55
C ALA A 71 -4.20 5.89 -5.82
N ARG A 72 -3.99 6.08 -4.52
CA ARG A 72 -3.21 5.15 -3.69
C ARG A 72 -3.85 3.75 -3.62
N LEU A 73 -5.17 3.68 -3.47
CA LEU A 73 -5.89 2.40 -3.42
C LEU A 73 -5.84 1.68 -4.78
N ALA A 74 -6.02 2.43 -5.87
CA ALA A 74 -5.88 1.89 -7.22
C ALA A 74 -4.47 1.36 -7.47
N PHE A 75 -3.44 2.11 -7.05
CA PHE A 75 -2.05 1.68 -7.16
C PHE A 75 -1.74 0.45 -6.30
N ALA A 76 -2.24 0.40 -5.06
CA ALA A 76 -2.12 -0.79 -4.21
C ALA A 76 -2.72 -2.03 -4.88
N ARG A 77 -3.91 -1.89 -5.49
CA ARG A 77 -4.59 -2.96 -6.21
C ARG A 77 -3.79 -3.43 -7.42
N SER A 78 -3.27 -2.50 -8.24
CA SER A 78 -2.47 -2.88 -9.40
C SER A 78 -1.20 -3.66 -9.02
N LEU A 79 -0.54 -3.30 -7.92
CA LEU A 79 0.62 -4.06 -7.43
C LEU A 79 0.25 -5.49 -6.99
N ILE A 80 -0.89 -5.68 -6.34
CA ILE A 80 -1.37 -7.02 -5.95
C ILE A 80 -1.80 -7.84 -7.17
N GLU A 81 -2.50 -7.22 -8.12
CA GLU A 81 -2.91 -7.88 -9.37
C GLU A 81 -1.70 -8.34 -10.18
N MET A 82 -0.62 -7.56 -10.16
CA MET A 82 0.63 -7.87 -10.86
C MET A 82 1.68 -8.59 -10.00
N LYS A 83 1.32 -9.11 -8.82
CA LYS A 83 2.30 -9.64 -7.87
C LYS A 83 3.22 -10.71 -8.47
N GLU A 84 2.69 -11.58 -9.34
CA GLU A 84 3.47 -12.66 -9.98
C GLU A 84 4.50 -12.09 -10.98
N ASP A 85 4.12 -11.07 -11.76
CA ASP A 85 5.05 -10.38 -12.66
C ASP A 85 6.14 -9.64 -11.89
N ILE A 86 5.79 -9.07 -10.73
CA ILE A 86 6.73 -8.39 -9.84
C ILE A 86 7.70 -9.40 -9.21
N VAL A 87 7.20 -10.56 -8.77
CA VAL A 87 8.05 -11.65 -8.24
C VAL A 87 9.01 -12.14 -9.34
N ALA A 88 8.51 -12.43 -10.54
CA ALA A 88 9.34 -12.85 -11.67
C ALA A 88 10.39 -11.77 -12.04
N PHE A 89 10.02 -10.49 -11.91
CA PHE A 89 10.94 -9.38 -12.09
C PHE A 89 12.05 -9.37 -11.04
N VAL A 90 11.71 -9.50 -9.75
CA VAL A 90 12.69 -9.60 -8.65
C VAL A 90 13.61 -10.80 -8.86
N ASP A 91 13.05 -11.97 -9.20
CA ASP A 91 13.81 -13.18 -9.50
C ASP A 91 14.87 -12.96 -10.58
N LYS A 92 14.48 -12.30 -11.66
CA LYS A 92 15.38 -11.98 -12.77
C LYS A 92 16.47 -11.00 -12.34
N ARG A 93 16.12 -9.96 -11.58
CA ARG A 93 17.07 -8.93 -11.13
C ARG A 93 18.09 -9.49 -10.15
N LEU A 94 17.67 -10.42 -9.28
CA LEU A 94 18.53 -11.01 -8.25
C LEU A 94 19.17 -12.35 -8.66
N GLY A 95 18.84 -12.89 -9.83
CA GLY A 95 19.41 -14.15 -10.33
C GLY A 95 18.93 -15.38 -9.54
N TRP A 96 17.71 -15.35 -9.02
CA TRP A 96 17.12 -16.42 -8.20
C TRP A 96 16.55 -17.57 -9.04
N ASN A 97 16.70 -17.56 -10.36
CA ASN A 97 16.34 -18.69 -11.24
C ASN A 97 14.89 -19.22 -11.07
N GLY A 98 13.94 -18.34 -10.74
CA GLY A 98 12.52 -18.70 -10.59
C GLY A 98 12.16 -19.32 -9.25
N THR A 99 12.98 -19.13 -8.20
CA THR A 99 12.68 -19.60 -6.84
C THR A 99 11.95 -18.56 -6.00
N GLY A 100 11.68 -17.36 -6.51
CA GLY A 100 10.99 -16.31 -5.78
C GLY A 100 9.50 -16.59 -5.67
N TYR A 101 8.92 -16.22 -4.54
CA TYR A 101 7.48 -16.19 -4.36
C TYR A 101 7.06 -15.01 -3.50
N TYR A 102 5.82 -14.58 -3.71
CA TYR A 102 5.19 -13.53 -2.93
C TYR A 102 4.96 -14.00 -1.49
N ASP A 103 5.45 -13.24 -0.53
CA ASP A 103 5.36 -13.55 0.90
C ASP A 103 4.54 -12.50 1.69
N GLY A 104 4.40 -11.27 1.17
CA GLY A 104 3.66 -10.25 1.91
C GLY A 104 3.50 -8.92 1.20
N PHE A 105 2.70 -8.06 1.82
CA PHE A 105 2.40 -6.71 1.33
C PHE A 105 2.55 -5.71 2.47
N LEU A 106 3.35 -4.67 2.25
CA LEU A 106 3.62 -3.62 3.23
C LEU A 106 3.11 -2.28 2.71
N LYS A 107 2.26 -1.61 3.50
CA LYS A 107 1.63 -0.33 3.15
C LYS A 107 2.17 0.80 4.02
N GLY A 108 3.11 1.58 3.49
CA GLY A 108 3.59 2.81 4.09
C GLY A 108 2.89 4.06 3.55
N SER A 109 3.03 5.19 4.23
CA SER A 109 2.45 6.49 3.82
C SER A 109 2.95 6.98 2.46
N PHE A 110 4.24 6.76 2.16
CA PHE A 110 4.88 7.21 0.92
C PHE A 110 5.27 6.08 -0.03
N ASN A 111 5.29 4.83 0.44
CA ASN A 111 5.72 3.68 -0.35
C ASN A 111 4.77 2.50 -0.13
N ILE A 112 4.55 1.71 -1.16
CA ILE A 112 3.91 0.40 -1.08
C ILE A 112 4.93 -0.64 -1.52
N SER A 113 4.99 -1.75 -0.81
CA SER A 113 6.02 -2.77 -1.04
C SER A 113 5.44 -4.17 -1.06
N LEU A 114 6.05 -5.04 -1.87
CA LEU A 114 5.84 -6.48 -1.79
C LEU A 114 7.06 -7.12 -1.12
N VAL A 115 6.82 -8.10 -0.26
CA VAL A 115 7.85 -8.99 0.27
C VAL A 115 7.95 -10.20 -0.66
N VAL A 116 9.16 -10.53 -1.07
CA VAL A 116 9.47 -11.68 -1.91
C VAL A 116 10.49 -12.54 -1.19
N GLN A 117 10.16 -13.82 -1.00
CA GLN A 117 11.04 -14.80 -0.38
C GLN A 117 11.63 -15.72 -1.44
N ARG A 118 12.88 -16.15 -1.23
CA ARG A 118 13.55 -17.15 -2.07
C ARG A 118 13.32 -18.56 -1.52
N ALA A 119 12.71 -19.46 -2.29
CA ALA A 119 12.23 -20.78 -1.82
C ALA A 119 13.29 -21.75 -1.30
N ASP A 120 14.55 -21.60 -1.70
CA ASP A 120 15.65 -22.45 -1.24
C ASP A 120 16.41 -21.86 -0.03
N SER A 121 15.92 -20.76 0.56
CA SER A 121 16.56 -20.10 1.69
C SER A 121 15.58 -19.30 2.57
N GLU A 122 16.11 -18.72 3.64
CA GLU A 122 15.41 -17.72 4.45
C GLU A 122 15.68 -16.29 3.94
N GLU A 123 16.14 -16.13 2.68
CA GLU A 123 16.37 -14.80 2.11
C GLU A 123 15.06 -14.16 1.69
N HIS A 124 14.76 -13.00 2.31
CA HIS A 124 13.65 -12.13 1.97
C HIS A 124 14.16 -10.78 1.47
N VAL A 125 13.52 -10.28 0.42
CA VAL A 125 13.69 -8.91 -0.05
C VAL A 125 12.35 -8.20 -0.09
N ILE A 126 12.41 -6.87 -0.01
CA ILE A 126 11.28 -6.02 -0.33
C ILE A 126 11.55 -5.31 -1.63
N ILE A 127 10.54 -5.26 -2.50
CA ILE A 127 10.49 -4.32 -3.62
C ILE A 127 9.52 -3.20 -3.26
N CYS A 128 10.03 -1.97 -3.20
CA CYS A 128 9.29 -0.78 -2.77
C CYS A 128 9.04 0.17 -3.94
N PHE A 129 7.78 0.61 -4.09
CA PHE A 129 7.35 1.61 -5.06
C PHE A 129 6.84 2.87 -4.34
N PRO A 130 7.28 4.09 -4.72
CA PRO A 130 6.70 5.32 -4.22
C PRO A 130 5.23 5.46 -4.64
N VAL A 131 4.37 5.88 -3.73
CA VAL A 131 2.93 6.08 -3.98
C VAL A 131 2.71 7.26 -4.94
N PRO A 132 1.97 7.09 -6.05
CA PRO A 132 1.57 8.17 -6.95
C PRO A 132 0.76 9.27 -6.23
N GLY A 133 0.88 10.52 -6.67
CA GLY A 133 0.09 11.65 -6.14
C GLY A 133 0.59 12.24 -4.81
N ASN A 134 1.44 11.55 -4.06
CA ASN A 134 2.13 12.12 -2.89
C ASN A 134 3.43 12.87 -3.27
N ILE A 135 3.87 12.70 -4.51
CA ILE A 135 5.07 13.29 -5.11
C ILE A 135 4.67 13.72 -6.52
N HIS A 136 5.16 14.87 -6.97
CA HIS A 136 4.99 15.30 -8.36
C HIS A 136 5.57 14.22 -9.31
N GLU A 137 4.76 13.71 -10.24
CA GLU A 137 5.11 12.54 -11.10
C GLU A 137 6.53 12.63 -11.72
N PRO A 138 6.94 13.75 -12.33
CA PRO A 138 8.30 13.91 -12.87
C PRO A 138 9.45 13.72 -11.87
N TRP A 139 9.19 13.81 -10.57
CA TRP A 139 10.22 13.76 -9.52
C TRP A 139 10.26 12.41 -8.80
N ARG A 140 9.42 11.45 -9.20
CA ARG A 140 9.40 10.12 -8.57
C ARG A 140 10.73 9.38 -8.80
N ASP A 141 11.24 9.44 -10.03
CA ASP A 141 12.52 8.83 -10.41
C ASP A 141 13.68 9.45 -9.63
N GLU A 142 13.77 10.79 -9.62
CA GLU A 142 14.77 11.55 -8.85
C GLU A 142 14.72 11.22 -7.35
N LYS A 143 13.51 11.08 -6.79
CA LYS A 143 13.33 10.71 -5.37
C LYS A 143 13.94 9.35 -5.05
N VAL A 144 13.73 8.36 -5.92
CA VAL A 144 14.28 7.01 -5.73
C VAL A 144 15.79 7.02 -5.85
N GLU A 145 16.33 7.70 -6.86
CA GLU A 145 17.78 7.87 -7.03
C GLU A 145 18.40 8.51 -5.78
N ASN A 146 17.88 9.66 -5.34
CA ASN A 146 18.36 10.35 -4.15
C ASN A 146 18.31 9.45 -2.89
N LYS A 147 17.21 8.70 -2.70
CA LYS A 147 17.07 7.78 -1.57
C LYS A 147 18.14 6.69 -1.61
N VAL A 148 18.39 6.08 -2.76
CA VAL A 148 19.41 5.03 -2.91
C VAL A 148 20.80 5.58 -2.60
N MET A 149 21.13 6.78 -3.08
CA MET A 149 22.43 7.41 -2.82
C MET A 149 22.62 7.69 -1.32
N VAL A 150 21.60 8.24 -0.65
CA VAL A 150 21.64 8.49 0.79
C VAL A 150 21.77 7.18 1.59
N MET A 151 21.03 6.13 1.23
CA MET A 151 21.13 4.84 1.93
C MET A 151 22.52 4.21 1.80
N ARG A 152 23.13 4.26 0.62
CA ARG A 152 24.51 3.79 0.41
C ARG A 152 25.51 4.61 1.23
N HIS A 153 25.38 5.93 1.20
CA HIS A 153 26.24 6.84 1.95
C HIS A 153 26.15 6.62 3.48
N LEU A 154 24.94 6.45 4.02
CA LEU A 154 24.73 6.17 5.44
C LEU A 154 25.37 4.84 5.86
N ARG A 155 25.23 3.81 5.03
CA ARG A 155 25.84 2.50 5.27
C ARG A 155 27.36 2.58 5.32
N ASP A 156 27.96 3.36 4.42
CA ASP A 156 29.43 3.44 4.30
C ASP A 156 30.06 4.26 5.42
N LEU A 157 29.35 5.26 5.95
CA LEU A 157 29.91 6.25 6.86
C LEU A 157 29.39 6.19 8.30
N THR A 158 28.35 5.41 8.59
CA THR A 158 27.74 5.35 9.91
C THR A 158 27.49 3.92 10.35
N SER A 159 27.33 3.72 11.66
CA SER A 159 26.88 2.45 12.22
C SER A 159 25.35 2.30 12.24
N ILE A 160 24.62 3.26 11.65
CA ILE A 160 23.15 3.23 11.63
C ILE A 160 22.73 2.06 10.73
N PRO A 161 21.95 1.10 11.24
CA PRO A 161 21.48 -0.01 10.43
C PRO A 161 20.50 0.52 9.37
N VAL A 162 20.88 0.40 8.11
CA VAL A 162 20.01 0.68 6.95
C VAL A 162 19.91 -0.57 6.08
N PRO A 163 18.75 -0.91 5.49
CA PRO A 163 18.61 -2.06 4.59
C PRO A 163 19.61 -2.02 3.43
N LEU A 164 20.08 -3.18 2.97
CA LEU A 164 21.01 -3.22 1.83
C LEU A 164 20.22 -3.05 0.55
N VAL A 165 20.53 -2.00 -0.21
CA VAL A 165 20.00 -1.87 -1.57
C VAL A 165 20.65 -2.95 -2.44
N ARG A 166 19.89 -4.01 -2.73
CA ARG A 166 20.30 -5.09 -3.64
C ARG A 166 20.21 -4.63 -5.07
N ASP A 167 19.15 -3.89 -5.39
CA ASP A 167 18.95 -3.34 -6.71
C ASP A 167 17.96 -2.17 -6.70
N TRP A 168 17.87 -1.40 -7.78
CA TRP A 168 16.91 -0.31 -7.94
C TRP A 168 16.76 0.05 -9.43
N GLY A 169 15.72 0.81 -9.75
CA GLY A 169 15.52 1.27 -11.12
C GLY A 169 14.51 2.40 -11.23
N LEU A 170 14.63 3.13 -12.34
CA LEU A 170 13.68 4.16 -12.73
C LEU A 170 12.41 3.56 -13.34
N THR A 171 11.40 4.38 -13.58
CA THR A 171 10.10 3.94 -14.13
C THR A 171 10.23 3.10 -15.41
N GLU A 172 11.14 3.47 -16.31
CA GLU A 172 11.41 2.73 -17.55
C GLU A 172 11.96 1.30 -17.33
N ASN A 173 12.58 1.07 -16.18
CA ASN A 173 13.16 -0.22 -15.81
C ASN A 173 12.19 -1.09 -15.01
N SER A 174 11.02 -0.56 -14.67
CA SER A 174 10.02 -1.22 -13.82
C SER A 174 9.17 -2.20 -14.60
N PRO A 175 8.72 -3.31 -13.98
CA PRO A 175 7.67 -4.15 -14.55
C PRO A 175 6.46 -3.28 -14.92
N GLN A 176 6.04 -3.39 -16.18
CA GLN A 176 4.93 -2.66 -16.81
C GLN A 176 4.86 -1.14 -16.50
N HIS A 177 6.00 -0.48 -16.28
CA HIS A 177 6.06 0.96 -15.97
C HIS A 177 5.27 1.37 -14.71
N LEU A 178 5.16 0.50 -13.70
CA LEU A 178 4.51 0.81 -12.42
C LEU A 178 5.09 2.02 -11.67
N GLY A 179 6.34 2.38 -11.94
CA GLY A 179 7.05 3.51 -11.33
C GLY A 179 8.47 3.11 -10.94
N PRO A 180 9.28 4.03 -10.41
CA PRO A 180 10.61 3.68 -9.95
C PRO A 180 10.51 2.76 -8.72
N PHE A 181 11.55 1.96 -8.50
CA PHE A 181 11.56 0.96 -7.44
C PHE A 181 12.92 0.82 -6.76
N ILE A 182 12.89 0.27 -5.55
CA ILE A 182 14.09 -0.18 -4.82
C ILE A 182 13.85 -1.61 -4.36
N ILE A 183 14.78 -2.52 -4.67
CA ILE A 183 14.86 -3.86 -4.11
C ILE A 183 15.92 -3.84 -3.01
N MET A 184 15.53 -4.15 -1.79
CA MET A 184 16.44 -4.17 -0.64
C MET A 184 16.14 -5.31 0.31
N ASP A 185 17.08 -5.59 1.21
CA ASP A 185 16.89 -6.59 2.26
C ASP A 185 15.61 -6.31 3.04
N PHE A 186 14.84 -7.36 3.31
CA PHE A 186 13.79 -7.30 4.32
C PHE A 186 14.46 -7.28 5.70
N VAL A 187 14.05 -6.33 6.54
CA VAL A 187 14.51 -6.23 7.93
C VAL A 187 13.37 -6.69 8.82
N GLU A 188 13.56 -7.84 9.45
CA GLU A 188 12.64 -8.31 10.47
C GLU A 188 12.65 -7.37 11.67
N GLY A 189 11.46 -7.01 12.15
CA GLY A 189 11.32 -6.12 13.27
C GLY A 189 9.88 -5.87 13.63
N GLN A 190 9.70 -5.10 14.70
CA GLN A 190 8.43 -4.58 15.14
C GLN A 190 8.38 -3.09 14.81
N ASP A 191 7.26 -2.62 14.25
CA ASP A 191 7.05 -1.20 14.03
C ASP A 191 7.09 -0.45 15.35
N LEU A 192 7.85 0.64 15.41
CA LEU A 192 7.99 1.42 16.64
C LEU A 192 6.65 2.02 17.07
N SER A 193 5.77 2.37 16.13
CA SER A 193 4.40 2.80 16.45
C SER A 193 3.63 1.72 17.18
N ASP A 194 3.74 0.45 16.75
CA ASP A 194 3.05 -0.66 17.39
C ASP A 194 3.59 -0.93 18.78
N LEU A 195 4.89 -0.71 18.96
CA LEU A 195 5.53 -0.80 20.25
C LEU A 195 5.05 0.34 21.17
N LEU A 196 4.99 1.58 20.70
CA LEU A 196 4.71 2.74 21.56
C LEU A 196 3.22 3.10 21.71
N GLN A 197 2.34 2.55 20.88
CA GLN A 197 0.91 2.86 20.93
C GLN A 197 0.24 2.33 22.20
N GLN A 198 -0.77 3.07 22.65
CA GLN A 198 -1.69 2.61 23.68
C GLN A 198 -2.38 1.34 23.19
N PRO A 199 -2.47 0.27 24.01
CA PRO A 199 -3.25 -0.90 23.65
C PRO A 199 -4.71 -0.53 23.40
N THR A 200 -5.22 -0.83 22.20
CA THR A 200 -6.63 -0.69 21.84
C THR A 200 -7.20 -2.03 21.41
N GLU A 201 -8.50 -2.25 21.66
CA GLU A 201 -9.20 -3.45 21.17
C GLU A 201 -9.48 -3.38 19.66
N ASN A 202 -9.58 -2.16 19.11
CA ASN A 202 -9.85 -1.92 17.71
C ASN A 202 -8.60 -1.38 16.99
N LYS A 203 -8.18 -2.09 15.93
CA LYS A 203 -7.04 -1.70 15.08
C LYS A 203 -7.33 -0.51 14.16
N GLU A 204 -8.60 -0.09 14.07
CA GLU A 204 -9.01 1.10 13.29
C GLU A 204 -8.96 2.40 14.09
N ASP A 205 -8.72 2.33 15.40
CA ASP A 205 -8.61 3.50 16.25
C ASP A 205 -7.37 4.32 15.88
N ALA A 206 -7.43 5.63 16.15
CA ALA A 206 -6.28 6.50 15.95
C ALA A 206 -5.09 6.00 16.78
N ILE A 207 -3.90 5.94 16.16
CA ILE A 207 -2.66 5.61 16.87
C ILE A 207 -2.40 6.73 17.89
N VAL A 208 -2.59 6.44 19.17
CA VAL A 208 -2.31 7.33 20.29
C VAL A 208 -1.12 6.77 21.06
N LEU A 209 -0.15 7.62 21.38
CA LEU A 209 1.00 7.24 22.20
C LEU A 209 0.52 6.80 23.59
N ASP A 210 1.01 5.67 24.09
CA ASP A 210 0.70 5.18 25.43
C ASP A 210 1.25 6.17 26.49
N PRO A 211 0.38 6.88 27.25
CA PRO A 211 0.85 7.81 28.27
C PRO A 211 1.55 7.11 29.44
N ASP A 212 1.29 5.82 29.63
CA ASP A 212 1.82 5.00 30.72
C ASP A 212 2.94 4.05 30.24
N VAL A 213 3.57 4.37 29.10
CA VAL A 213 4.68 3.58 28.55
C VAL A 213 5.82 3.44 29.58
N ASN A 214 6.18 2.20 29.89
CA ASN A 214 7.23 1.92 30.87
C ASN A 214 8.60 2.43 30.39
N ASN A 215 9.34 3.11 31.27
CA ASN A 215 10.71 3.57 31.01
C ASN A 215 11.64 2.47 30.48
N ALA A 216 11.52 1.22 30.94
CA ALA A 216 12.33 0.12 30.44
C ALA A 216 12.15 -0.10 28.91
N LYS A 217 10.96 0.19 28.39
CA LYS A 217 10.63 0.10 26.97
C LYS A 217 11.18 1.30 26.20
N LEU A 218 11.19 2.49 26.80
CA LEU A 218 11.82 3.68 26.23
C LEU A 218 13.34 3.53 26.17
N ASP A 219 13.96 3.02 27.24
CA ASP A 219 15.40 2.75 27.27
C ASP A 219 15.80 1.70 26.22
N PHE A 220 14.96 0.71 25.95
CA PHE A 220 15.20 -0.24 24.88
C PHE A 220 15.20 0.42 23.48
N VAL A 221 14.35 1.43 23.25
CA VAL A 221 14.20 2.11 21.96
C VAL A 221 15.24 3.21 21.75
N TYR A 222 15.52 3.98 22.81
CA TYR A 222 16.27 5.24 22.74
C TYR A 222 17.58 5.25 23.55
N GLY A 223 17.81 4.24 24.39
CA GLY A 223 18.96 4.16 25.31
C GLY A 223 20.24 3.60 24.71
#